data_AF-A0A956I202-F1
#
_entry.id   AF-A0A956I202-F1
#
_cell.length_a   1.000
_cell.length_b   1.000
_cell.length_c   1.000
_cell.angle_alpha   90.00
_cell.angle_beta   90.00
_cell.angle_gamma   90.00
#
_symmetry.space_group_name_H-M   'P 1'
#
loop_
_entity.id
_entity.type
_entity.pdbx_description
1 polymer ?
#
loop_
_entity_poly.entity_id
_entity_poly.type
_entity_poly.pdbx_seq_one_letter_code
_entity_poly.pdbx_strand_id
1 'polypeptide(L)'
;MNETENEGLIVIGRVVEGEFESVEAIREAAKSVTEIGNKHGVALSFVYAGTTSNWPDDFAYTPSLIGIVTHVDYGTDEQDGNEPLPRAALAPRTIPDGVWADLGDAGVELSEETGTYLAVAGWTWTEINDADGERIVGVSAEDDGFVCIDEETRVMEGDEPLTMRTSYC
;
A
#
# COMPACT_ATOMS: atom_id res chain seq x y z
N MET A 1 17.11 10.72 -5.68
CA MET A 1 15.83 10.20 -5.17
C MET A 1 15.28 11.27 -4.26
N ASN A 2 14.05 11.69 -4.50
CA ASN A 2 13.39 12.66 -3.64
C ASN A 2 12.80 11.91 -2.44
N GLU A 3 12.90 12.45 -1.24
CA GLU A 3 12.40 11.81 0.00
C GLU A 3 10.88 11.50 -0.08
N THR A 4 10.15 12.22 -0.93
CA THR A 4 8.71 12.03 -1.19
C THR A 4 8.36 10.87 -2.13
N GLU A 5 9.33 10.14 -2.66
CA GLU A 5 9.10 9.00 -3.57
C GLU A 5 9.18 7.65 -2.84
N ASN A 6 9.46 7.67 -1.54
CA ASN A 6 9.84 6.53 -0.73
C ASN A 6 8.94 6.47 0.51
N GLU A 7 7.87 5.71 0.40
CA GLU A 7 6.75 5.69 1.33
C GLU A 7 6.52 4.28 1.87
N GLY A 8 6.24 4.17 3.15
CA GLY A 8 5.53 3.04 3.75
C GLY A 8 4.06 3.43 3.91
N LEU A 9 3.17 2.53 3.59
CA LEU A 9 1.73 2.78 3.49
C LEU A 9 0.94 1.74 4.28
N ILE A 10 -0.15 2.19 4.91
CA ILE A 10 -1.25 1.30 5.31
C ILE A 10 -2.39 1.51 4.32
N VAL A 11 -2.81 0.42 3.67
CA VAL A 11 -3.82 0.45 2.59
C VAL A 11 -4.94 -0.52 2.93
N ILE A 12 -6.18 -0.04 2.92
CA ILE A 12 -7.37 -0.90 2.98
C ILE A 12 -7.95 -0.99 1.58
N GLY A 13 -7.88 -2.16 0.95
CA GLY A 13 -8.10 -2.26 -0.49
C GLY A 13 -8.08 -3.67 -1.03
N ARG A 14 -7.82 -3.78 -2.34
CA ARG A 14 -7.68 -5.04 -3.08
C ARG A 14 -6.38 -5.03 -3.86
N VAL A 15 -5.80 -6.22 -4.02
CA VAL A 15 -4.67 -6.46 -4.92
C VAL A 15 -5.14 -6.37 -6.36
N VAL A 16 -4.33 -5.71 -7.19
CA VAL A 16 -4.47 -5.73 -8.65
C VAL A 16 -3.81 -6.99 -9.18
N GLU A 17 -4.57 -7.86 -9.82
CA GLU A 17 -4.09 -9.14 -10.36
C GLU A 17 -3.65 -9.03 -11.82
N GLY A 18 -4.13 -7.99 -12.51
CA GLY A 18 -3.79 -7.73 -13.91
C GLY A 18 -2.38 -7.17 -14.08
N GLU A 19 -1.75 -7.54 -15.19
CA GLU A 19 -0.46 -6.99 -15.62
C GLU A 19 -0.66 -5.68 -16.42
N PHE A 20 0.31 -4.76 -16.31
CA PHE A 20 0.32 -3.53 -17.10
C PHE A 20 1.47 -3.56 -18.10
N GLU A 21 1.17 -3.33 -19.37
CA GLU A 21 2.17 -3.38 -20.45
C GLU A 21 3.05 -2.13 -20.54
N SER A 22 2.74 -1.05 -19.80
CA SER A 22 3.49 0.22 -19.83
C SER A 22 3.21 1.13 -18.64
N VAL A 23 4.09 2.10 -18.43
CA VAL A 23 3.90 3.19 -17.45
C VAL A 23 2.67 4.04 -17.79
N GLU A 24 2.39 4.25 -19.08
CA GLU A 24 1.20 4.94 -19.56
C GLU A 24 -0.07 4.21 -19.12
N ALA A 25 -0.14 2.88 -19.26
CA ALA A 25 -1.28 2.07 -18.83
C ALA A 25 -1.51 2.17 -17.31
N ILE A 26 -0.44 2.16 -16.50
CA ILE A 26 -0.53 2.37 -15.05
C ILE A 26 -1.09 3.76 -14.72
N ARG A 27 -0.62 4.81 -15.40
CA ARG A 27 -1.12 6.17 -15.19
C ARG A 27 -2.59 6.32 -15.57
N GLU A 28 -3.02 5.67 -16.64
CA GLU A 28 -4.42 5.63 -17.06
C GLU A 28 -5.29 4.87 -16.04
N ALA A 29 -4.81 3.74 -15.52
CA ALA A 29 -5.48 3.00 -14.45
C ALA A 29 -5.58 3.85 -13.18
N ALA A 30 -4.50 4.48 -12.73
CA ALA A 30 -4.49 5.35 -11.55
C ALA A 30 -5.46 6.54 -11.68
N LYS A 31 -5.56 7.12 -12.88
CA LYS A 31 -6.54 8.16 -13.18
C LYS A 31 -7.97 7.62 -13.10
N SER A 32 -8.23 6.46 -13.69
CA SER A 32 -9.56 5.81 -13.67
C SER A 32 -9.98 5.47 -12.24
N VAL A 33 -9.07 4.96 -11.42
CA VAL A 33 -9.27 4.73 -9.98
C VAL A 33 -9.68 5.99 -9.25
N THR A 34 -8.99 7.10 -9.51
CA THR A 34 -9.31 8.41 -8.90
C THR A 34 -10.70 8.88 -9.32
N GLU A 35 -11.05 8.77 -10.60
CA GLU A 35 -12.37 9.18 -11.13
C GLU A 35 -13.51 8.34 -10.56
N ILE A 36 -13.32 7.02 -10.46
CA ILE A 36 -14.30 6.09 -9.87
C ILE A 36 -14.43 6.35 -8.36
N GLY A 37 -13.32 6.54 -7.65
CA GLY A 37 -13.35 6.93 -6.24
C GLY A 37 -14.17 8.20 -6.03
N ASN A 38 -13.92 9.24 -6.82
CA ASN A 38 -14.68 10.48 -6.77
C ASN A 38 -16.17 10.29 -7.08
N LYS A 39 -16.53 9.45 -8.06
CA LYS A 39 -17.92 9.09 -8.38
C LYS A 39 -18.65 8.50 -7.16
N HIS A 40 -17.96 7.71 -6.34
CA HIS A 40 -18.52 7.09 -5.13
C HIS A 40 -18.27 7.86 -3.83
N GLY A 41 -17.58 9.01 -3.90
CA GLY A 41 -17.21 9.80 -2.71
C GLY A 41 -16.17 9.11 -1.82
N VAL A 42 -15.32 8.25 -2.40
CA VAL A 42 -14.25 7.54 -1.72
C VAL A 42 -12.89 8.05 -2.23
N ALA A 43 -12.00 8.43 -1.32
CA ALA A 43 -10.63 8.81 -1.66
C ALA A 43 -9.79 7.56 -1.95
N LEU A 44 -9.97 6.98 -3.14
CA LEU A 44 -9.19 5.84 -3.60
C LEU A 44 -7.85 6.27 -4.15
N SER A 45 -6.85 5.43 -3.91
CA SER A 45 -5.50 5.54 -4.43
C SER A 45 -5.16 4.27 -5.20
N PHE A 46 -4.40 4.44 -6.28
CA PHE A 46 -3.66 3.37 -6.91
C PHE A 46 -2.23 3.42 -6.34
N VAL A 47 -1.83 2.34 -5.66
CA VAL A 47 -0.51 2.22 -5.04
C VAL A 47 0.31 1.26 -5.88
N TYR A 48 1.39 1.77 -6.47
CA TYR A 48 2.39 0.94 -7.12
C TYR A 48 3.39 0.45 -6.07
N ALA A 49 3.39 -0.85 -5.81
CA ALA A 49 4.15 -1.48 -4.74
C ALA A 49 5.55 -1.90 -5.22
N GLY A 50 6.35 -0.95 -5.69
CA GLY A 50 7.66 -1.24 -6.25
C GLY A 50 8.42 0.00 -6.68
N THR A 51 9.44 -0.21 -7.52
CA THR A 51 10.39 0.84 -7.90
C THR A 51 10.40 1.00 -9.41
N THR A 52 10.26 2.24 -9.88
CA THR A 52 10.32 2.55 -11.33
C THR A 52 11.76 2.56 -11.85
N SER A 53 12.76 2.55 -10.97
CA SER A 53 14.19 2.77 -11.30
C SER A 53 14.89 1.54 -11.88
N ASN A 54 14.35 0.35 -11.63
CA ASN A 54 14.89 -0.94 -12.06
C ASN A 54 13.90 -1.68 -12.96
N TRP A 55 13.28 -1.00 -13.93
CA TRP A 55 12.57 -1.69 -15.02
C TRP A 55 13.62 -2.16 -16.07
N PRO A 56 14.10 -3.42 -16.09
CA PRO A 56 14.57 -4.01 -17.33
C PRO A 56 13.42 -4.04 -18.34
N ASP A 57 13.75 -3.92 -19.62
CA ASP A 57 12.83 -3.79 -20.75
C ASP A 57 11.79 -4.95 -20.91
N ASP A 58 11.84 -5.98 -20.05
CA ASP A 58 11.08 -7.24 -20.14
C ASP A 58 10.16 -7.50 -18.92
N PHE A 59 9.71 -6.47 -18.18
CA PHE A 59 8.88 -6.67 -16.97
C PHE A 59 7.47 -7.22 -17.26
N ALA A 60 7.14 -8.34 -16.60
CA ALA A 60 5.83 -9.00 -16.70
C ALA A 60 4.88 -8.65 -15.53
N TYR A 61 5.38 -8.22 -14.37
CA TYR A 61 4.55 -8.12 -13.16
C TYR A 61 4.75 -6.80 -12.42
N THR A 62 3.64 -6.13 -12.11
CA THR A 62 3.59 -4.81 -11.47
C THR A 62 2.76 -4.90 -10.20
N PRO A 63 3.32 -5.32 -9.05
CA PRO A 63 2.56 -5.45 -7.82
C PRO A 63 1.91 -4.11 -7.46
N SER A 64 0.59 -4.13 -7.31
CA SER A 64 -0.19 -2.91 -7.10
C SER A 64 -1.40 -3.17 -6.20
N LEU A 65 -1.80 -2.14 -5.46
CA LEU A 65 -3.01 -2.14 -4.63
C LEU A 65 -3.93 -1.01 -5.10
N ILE A 66 -5.24 -1.22 -5.01
CA ILE A 66 -6.24 -0.16 -5.08
C ILE A 66 -7.01 -0.13 -3.77
N GLY A 67 -7.00 1.02 -3.10
CA GLY A 67 -7.63 1.14 -1.79
C GLY A 67 -7.60 2.55 -1.21
N ILE A 68 -8.03 2.65 0.04
CA ILE A 68 -7.90 3.86 0.85
C ILE A 68 -6.55 3.77 1.56
N VAL A 69 -5.67 4.74 1.31
CA VAL A 69 -4.45 4.93 2.10
C VAL A 69 -4.84 5.59 3.41
N THR A 70 -4.65 4.88 4.53
CA THR A 70 -5.04 5.35 5.86
C THR A 70 -3.87 5.96 6.64
N HIS A 71 -2.65 5.64 6.25
CA HIS A 71 -1.43 6.18 6.83
C HIS A 71 -0.28 6.16 5.82
N VAL A 72 0.61 7.14 5.95
CA VAL A 72 1.83 7.29 5.15
C VAL A 72 2.96 7.59 6.12
N ASP A 73 4.02 6.80 6.02
CA ASP A 73 5.29 7.00 6.70
C ASP A 73 6.38 7.21 5.66
N TYR A 74 7.26 8.19 5.86
CA TYR A 74 8.26 8.56 4.86
C TYR A 74 9.64 8.03 5.26
N GLY A 75 10.37 7.46 4.30
CA GLY A 75 11.69 6.91 4.56
C GLY A 75 12.68 7.96 5.05
N THR A 76 13.28 7.74 6.23
CA THR A 76 14.34 8.61 6.77
C THR A 76 15.66 7.87 6.93
N ASP A 77 16.78 8.59 6.73
CA ASP A 77 18.13 8.10 7.05
C ASP A 77 18.39 8.11 8.57
N GLU A 78 17.58 8.83 9.36
CA GLU A 78 17.68 8.89 10.81
C GLU A 78 17.03 7.66 11.46
N GLN A 79 17.75 7.02 12.39
CA GLN A 79 17.29 5.84 13.15
C GLN A 79 16.34 6.17 14.29
N ASP A 80 16.23 7.44 14.68
CA ASP A 80 15.62 7.84 15.95
C ASP A 80 14.22 8.40 15.74
N GLY A 81 13.22 7.62 16.16
CA GLY A 81 11.89 8.12 16.52
C GLY A 81 10.85 7.96 15.43
N ASN A 82 10.33 6.74 15.28
CA ASN A 82 9.06 6.58 14.59
C ASN A 82 7.95 7.18 15.44
N GLU A 83 7.12 8.02 14.83
CA GLU A 83 5.90 8.46 15.50
C GLU A 83 5.01 7.24 15.80
N PRO A 84 4.31 7.23 16.94
CA PRO A 84 3.36 6.17 17.23
C PRO A 84 2.35 6.03 16.10
N LEU A 85 2.18 4.81 15.57
CA LEU A 85 1.21 4.52 14.53
C LEU A 85 -0.20 4.80 15.08
N PRO A 86 -0.95 5.76 14.54
CA PRO A 86 -2.26 6.08 15.07
C PRO A 86 -3.19 4.89 14.91
N ARG A 87 -3.92 4.49 15.96
CA ARG A 87 -4.88 3.37 15.87
C ARG A 87 -5.95 3.55 14.80
N ALA A 88 -6.27 4.80 14.44
CA ALA A 88 -7.17 5.11 13.34
C ALA A 88 -6.65 4.69 11.95
N ALA A 89 -5.33 4.47 11.80
CA ALA A 89 -4.72 3.95 10.58
C ALA A 89 -5.11 2.49 10.30
N LEU A 90 -5.23 1.68 11.36
CA LEU A 90 -5.59 0.27 11.30
C LEU A 90 -7.11 0.04 11.44
N ALA A 91 -7.88 1.11 11.63
CA ALA A 91 -9.32 1.01 11.80
C ALA A 91 -9.97 0.50 10.50
N PRO A 92 -10.77 -0.58 10.52
CA PRO A 92 -11.42 -1.11 9.33
C PRO A 92 -12.21 -0.04 8.57
N ARG A 93 -12.12 -0.07 7.25
CA ARG A 93 -12.88 0.81 6.34
C ARG A 93 -13.63 -0.02 5.33
N THR A 94 -14.87 0.36 5.08
CA THR A 94 -15.68 -0.25 4.03
C THR A 94 -15.57 0.58 2.76
N ILE A 95 -15.15 -0.06 1.67
CA ILE A 95 -15.24 0.49 0.33
C ILE A 95 -16.52 -0.09 -0.30
N PRO A 96 -17.44 0.73 -0.83
CA PRO A 96 -18.70 0.24 -1.39
C PRO A 96 -18.48 -0.75 -2.54
N ASP A 97 -19.26 -1.83 -2.60
CA ASP A 97 -19.15 -2.85 -3.67
C ASP A 97 -19.25 -2.26 -5.09
N GLY A 98 -20.01 -1.18 -5.24
CA GLY A 98 -20.14 -0.46 -6.52
C GLY A 98 -18.83 0.13 -7.05
N VAL A 99 -17.86 0.43 -6.18
CA VAL A 99 -16.52 0.84 -6.58
C VAL A 99 -15.81 -0.29 -7.31
N TRP A 100 -15.85 -1.49 -6.73
CA TRP A 100 -15.17 -2.67 -7.29
C TRP A 100 -15.80 -3.11 -8.61
N ALA A 101 -17.13 -3.05 -8.69
CA ALA A 101 -17.85 -3.32 -9.94
C ALA A 101 -17.44 -2.34 -11.05
N ASP A 102 -17.43 -1.02 -10.77
CA ASP A 102 -17.03 -0.02 -11.76
C ASP A 102 -15.56 -0.17 -12.21
N LEU A 103 -14.67 -0.59 -11.29
CA LEU A 103 -13.26 -0.87 -11.63
C LEU A 103 -13.12 -2.09 -12.54
N GLY A 104 -13.88 -3.16 -12.28
CA GLY A 104 -13.95 -4.32 -13.16
C GLY A 104 -14.51 -3.99 -14.54
N ASP A 105 -15.57 -3.16 -14.61
CA ASP A 105 -16.12 -2.66 -15.88
C ASP A 105 -15.12 -1.77 -16.65
N ALA A 106 -14.20 -1.11 -15.94
CA ALA A 106 -13.10 -0.35 -16.52
C ALA A 106 -11.88 -1.21 -16.93
N GLY A 107 -11.96 -2.54 -16.75
CA GLY A 107 -10.92 -3.49 -17.14
C GLY A 107 -9.81 -3.69 -16.11
N VAL A 108 -10.02 -3.30 -14.86
CA VAL A 108 -9.06 -3.55 -13.77
C VAL A 108 -9.38 -4.89 -13.10
N GLU A 109 -8.47 -5.85 -13.22
CA GLU A 109 -8.57 -7.15 -12.56
C GLU A 109 -8.12 -7.04 -11.10
N LEU A 110 -9.00 -7.43 -10.16
CA LEU A 110 -8.81 -7.28 -8.73
C LEU A 110 -9.09 -8.60 -8.02
N SER A 111 -8.32 -8.84 -6.94
CA SER A 111 -8.65 -9.86 -5.95
C SER A 111 -10.08 -9.74 -5.40
N GLU A 112 -10.65 -10.87 -4.98
CA GLU A 112 -12.06 -10.96 -4.59
C GLU A 112 -12.36 -10.26 -3.26
N GLU A 113 -11.40 -10.25 -2.34
CA GLU A 113 -11.58 -9.81 -0.95
C GLU A 113 -10.82 -8.52 -0.66
N THR A 114 -11.45 -7.65 0.13
CA THR A 114 -10.79 -6.45 0.64
C THR A 114 -10.03 -6.80 1.91
N GLY A 115 -8.75 -6.46 1.94
CA GLY A 115 -7.88 -6.64 3.09
C GLY A 115 -7.19 -5.36 3.55
N THR A 116 -6.49 -5.46 4.67
CA THR A 116 -5.56 -4.44 5.18
C THR A 116 -4.14 -4.84 4.83
N TYR A 117 -3.39 -3.92 4.23
CA TYR A 117 -2.04 -4.18 3.74
C TYR A 117 -1.05 -3.18 4.33
N LEU A 118 0.12 -3.71 4.71
CA LEU A 118 1.33 -2.93 4.82
C LEU A 118 1.99 -2.95 3.44
N ALA A 119 2.27 -1.78 2.88
CA ALA A 119 2.81 -1.64 1.54
C ALA A 119 3.95 -0.62 1.50
N VAL A 120 4.75 -0.68 0.44
CA VAL A 120 5.79 0.31 0.16
C VAL A 120 5.63 0.86 -1.25
N ALA A 121 5.94 2.14 -1.43
CA ALA A 121 6.10 2.75 -2.74
C ALA A 121 7.52 3.33 -2.83
N GLY A 122 8.25 3.01 -3.90
CA GLY A 122 9.65 3.41 -4.06
C GLY A 122 10.66 2.33 -3.67
N TRP A 123 11.93 2.70 -3.57
CA TRP A 123 13.03 1.80 -3.17
C TRP A 123 13.17 1.77 -1.65
N THR A 124 12.14 1.23 -0.99
CA THR A 124 12.01 1.20 0.48
C THR A 124 11.64 -0.16 1.03
N TRP A 125 11.92 -0.32 2.32
CA TRP A 125 11.27 -1.30 3.17
C TRP A 125 10.53 -0.58 4.29
N THR A 126 9.47 -1.21 4.78
CA THR A 126 8.69 -0.72 5.92
C THR A 126 8.36 -1.85 6.87
N GLU A 127 8.28 -1.54 8.16
CA GLU A 127 7.96 -2.50 9.21
C GLU A 127 7.08 -1.89 10.30
N ILE A 128 6.27 -2.74 10.93
CA ILE A 128 5.54 -2.41 12.15
C ILE A 128 6.29 -3.06 13.31
N ASN A 129 6.63 -2.24 14.29
CA ASN A 129 7.32 -2.65 15.51
C ASN A 129 6.40 -2.48 16.73
N ASP A 130 6.64 -3.28 17.76
CA ASP A 130 6.01 -3.11 19.06
C ASP A 130 6.65 -2.00 19.90
N ALA A 131 6.18 -1.90 21.16
CA ALA A 131 6.62 -0.89 22.12
C ALA A 131 8.12 -1.00 22.50
N ASP A 132 8.69 -2.21 22.40
CA ASP A 132 10.08 -2.50 22.69
C ASP A 132 10.98 -2.36 21.45
N GLY A 133 10.38 -2.06 20.29
CA GLY A 133 11.06 -1.94 19.00
C GLY A 133 11.30 -3.29 18.32
N GLU A 134 10.66 -4.37 18.78
CA GLU A 134 10.71 -5.66 18.10
C GLU A 134 9.77 -5.65 16.90
N ARG A 135 10.27 -6.12 15.75
CA ARG A 135 9.51 -6.21 14.52
C ARG A 135 8.41 -7.27 14.62
N ILE A 136 7.18 -6.86 14.35
CA ILE A 136 6.03 -7.75 14.20
C ILE A 136 5.92 -8.23 12.75
N VAL A 137 5.86 -7.28 11.80
CA VAL A 137 5.70 -7.54 10.37
C VAL A 137 6.49 -6.51 9.57
N GLY A 138 6.99 -6.88 8.40
CA GLY A 138 7.63 -5.95 7.49
C GLY A 138 7.59 -6.43 6.05
N VAL A 139 7.77 -5.50 5.12
CA VAL A 139 7.79 -5.74 3.68
C VAL A 139 8.80 -4.82 3.02
N SER A 140 9.38 -5.26 1.91
CA SER A 140 10.28 -4.47 1.09
C SER A 140 9.79 -4.41 -0.34
N ALA A 141 10.25 -3.39 -1.07
CA ALA A 141 9.99 -3.30 -2.51
C ALA A 141 10.68 -4.42 -3.31
N GLU A 142 11.59 -5.18 -2.69
CA GLU A 142 12.20 -6.38 -3.25
C GLU A 142 11.32 -7.63 -3.04
N ASP A 143 10.36 -7.58 -2.10
CA ASP A 143 9.47 -8.67 -1.67
C ASP A 143 8.00 -8.38 -2.05
N ASP A 144 7.73 -8.19 -3.35
CA ASP A 144 6.41 -7.81 -3.91
C ASP A 144 5.84 -6.45 -3.44
N GLY A 145 6.49 -5.78 -2.48
CA GLY A 145 6.15 -4.42 -2.05
C GLY A 145 4.90 -4.30 -1.19
N PHE A 146 4.20 -5.39 -0.87
CA PHE A 146 3.09 -5.38 0.10
C PHE A 146 2.88 -6.73 0.78
N VAL A 147 2.27 -6.70 1.97
CA VAL A 147 1.86 -7.88 2.73
C VAL A 147 0.50 -7.64 3.39
N CYS A 148 -0.37 -8.64 3.39
CA CYS A 148 -1.65 -8.59 4.11
C CYS A 148 -1.39 -8.73 5.61
N ILE A 149 -1.98 -7.86 6.42
CA ILE A 149 -1.78 -7.82 7.87
C ILE A 149 -3.05 -8.20 8.66
N ASP A 150 -4.11 -8.65 7.99
CA ASP A 150 -5.38 -8.99 8.66
C ASP A 150 -5.24 -10.15 9.65
N GLU A 151 -4.31 -11.10 9.40
CA GLU A 151 -4.04 -12.23 10.31
C GLU A 151 -3.08 -11.88 11.44
N GLU A 152 -2.45 -10.70 11.40
CA GLU A 152 -1.50 -10.24 12.43
C GLU A 152 -2.26 -9.71 13.65
N THR A 153 -2.71 -10.61 14.53
CA THR A 153 -3.54 -10.26 15.71
C THR A 153 -2.89 -9.20 16.60
N ARG A 154 -1.56 -9.20 16.72
CA ARG A 154 -0.82 -8.16 17.47
C ARG A 154 -0.99 -6.76 16.87
N VAL A 155 -1.04 -6.67 15.54
CA VAL A 155 -1.26 -5.42 14.81
C VAL A 155 -2.73 -5.03 14.89
N MET A 156 -3.63 -5.94 14.52
CA MET A 156 -5.04 -5.64 14.31
C MET A 156 -5.86 -5.51 15.60
N GLU A 157 -5.53 -6.31 16.62
CA GLU A 157 -6.31 -6.41 17.86
C GLU A 157 -5.51 -6.06 19.13
N GLY A 158 -4.19 -6.00 19.05
CA GLY A 158 -3.36 -5.67 20.21
C GLY A 158 -3.64 -4.26 20.74
N ASP A 159 -3.47 -4.05 22.04
CA ASP A 159 -3.57 -2.74 22.70
C ASP A 159 -2.18 -2.06 22.86
N GLU A 160 -1.11 -2.73 22.43
CA GLU A 160 0.27 -2.24 22.56
C GLU A 160 0.53 -0.99 21.69
N PRO A 161 1.31 0.00 22.12
CA PRO A 161 1.67 1.09 21.23
C PRO A 161 2.54 0.54 20.10
N LEU A 162 2.10 0.75 18.86
CA LEU A 162 2.81 0.33 17.66
C LEU A 162 3.57 1.51 17.06
N THR A 163 4.67 1.22 16.39
CA THR A 163 5.35 2.18 15.52
C THR A 163 5.47 1.60 14.12
N MET A 164 5.48 2.47 13.13
CA MET A 164 5.77 2.12 11.75
C MET A 164 7.10 2.78 11.37
N ARG A 165 7.98 2.04 10.70
CA ARG A 165 9.28 2.52 10.25
C ARG A 165 9.42 2.29 8.77
N THR A 166 9.82 3.30 8.03
CA THR A 166 10.20 3.18 6.62
C THR A 166 11.65 3.60 6.46
N SER A 167 12.40 2.85 5.65
CA SER A 167 13.77 3.23 5.28
C SER A 167 14.09 2.77 3.87
N TYR A 168 15.21 3.26 3.35
CA TYR A 168 15.69 2.90 2.02
C TYR A 168 16.23 1.46 2.02
N CYS A 169 16.02 0.76 0.89
CA CYS A 169 16.68 -0.53 0.63
C CYS A 169 18.16 -0.35 0.24
#